data_AF-A0A0G0PEJ1-F1
#
_entry.id   AF-A0A0G0PEJ1-F1
#
_cell.length_a   1.000
_cell.length_b   1.000
_cell.length_c   1.000
_cell.angle_alpha   90.00
_cell.angle_beta   90.00
_cell.angle_gamma   90.00
#
_symmetry.space_group_name_H-M   'P 1'
#
loop_
_entity.id
_entity.type
_entity.pdbx_description
1 polymer ?
#
loop_
_entity_poly.entity_id
_entity_poly.type
_entity_poly.pdbx_seq_one_letter_code
_entity_poly.pdbx_strand_id
1 'polypeptide(L)'
;MAKNIKVLKIGGSVVTYKNKDSALNVDVVKSIAKDISLWLKESRVNKLILVSGAGSFGHPLAHKFNLNSSKKIKSNIGFTLTTTNMQKMSIQIAEIFHKHKVPLFPIMPSSVFLLKKRRIEKAFTKNISEGLNRGLLPFLWGDTVIDSDYKFSILSGDQITPYIMEGLKINELYFGTNVNGIYDNDPNKNTNAVHIPDINDSNYKSVLKLVSHSGDLDVTGGMRGKLEEIFKIKTRPLSCHIFNALAKGSVYKALTGEDIGTKIIFLHGEK
;
A
#
# COMPACT_ATOMS: atom_id res chain seq x y z
N MET A 1 -23.35 -0.07 6.43
CA MET A 1 -22.81 0.42 5.14
C MET A 1 -21.38 -0.08 4.83
N ALA A 2 -20.87 -1.17 5.44
CA ALA A 2 -19.48 -1.64 5.22
C ALA A 2 -19.35 -3.04 4.56
N LYS A 3 -20.45 -3.71 4.20
CA LYS A 3 -20.38 -5.02 3.54
C LYS A 3 -19.92 -4.79 2.08
N ASN A 4 -18.70 -5.22 1.74
CA ASN A 4 -18.06 -5.24 0.39
C ASN A 4 -17.12 -4.08 0.01
N ILE A 5 -16.52 -3.39 0.99
CA ILE A 5 -15.39 -2.49 0.70
C ILE A 5 -14.09 -3.28 0.91
N LYS A 6 -13.22 -3.31 -0.09
CA LYS A 6 -11.88 -3.90 -0.02
C LYS A 6 -10.83 -2.80 -0.08
N VAL A 7 -9.68 -3.01 0.57
CA VAL A 7 -8.49 -2.17 0.35
C VAL A 7 -7.46 -2.99 -0.41
N LEU A 8 -6.98 -2.46 -1.53
CA LEU A 8 -5.86 -3.02 -2.28
C LEU A 8 -4.67 -2.08 -2.18
N LYS A 9 -3.59 -2.53 -1.59
CA LYS A 9 -2.30 -1.87 -1.67
C LYS A 9 -1.41 -2.55 -2.70
N ILE A 10 -0.89 -1.79 -3.65
CA ILE A 10 0.13 -2.27 -4.59
C ILE A 10 1.49 -1.64 -4.24
N GLY A 11 2.51 -2.48 -4.02
CA GLY A 11 3.86 -2.04 -3.70
C GLY A 11 4.53 -1.23 -4.82
N GLY A 12 5.42 -0.31 -4.45
CA GLY A 12 6.19 0.49 -5.40
C GLY A 12 7.07 -0.37 -6.33
N SER A 13 7.51 -1.54 -5.85
CA SER A 13 8.25 -2.53 -6.65
C SER A 13 7.42 -3.19 -7.76
N VAL A 14 6.09 -3.07 -7.71
CA VAL A 14 5.18 -3.61 -8.72
C VAL A 14 4.85 -2.53 -9.75
N VAL A 15 4.49 -1.33 -9.29
CA VAL A 15 4.06 -0.22 -10.16
C VAL A 15 5.21 0.54 -10.81
N THR A 16 6.44 0.39 -10.34
CA THR A 16 7.61 1.12 -10.87
C THR A 16 8.79 0.18 -11.14
N TYR A 17 9.71 0.63 -11.98
CA TYR A 17 11.02 0.01 -12.14
C TYR A 17 12.03 0.62 -11.17
N LYS A 18 12.61 -0.20 -10.27
CA LYS A 18 13.57 0.27 -9.26
C LYS A 18 14.85 0.88 -9.86
N ASN A 19 15.27 0.42 -11.04
CA ASN A 19 16.50 0.81 -11.72
C ASN A 19 16.33 1.95 -12.73
N LYS A 20 15.14 2.57 -12.77
CA LYS A 20 14.84 3.69 -13.67
C LYS A 20 14.27 4.83 -12.84
N ASP A 21 14.78 6.04 -13.04
CA ASP A 21 14.26 7.21 -12.35
C ASP A 21 12.81 7.46 -12.78
N SER A 22 11.90 7.53 -11.80
CA SER A 22 10.52 7.98 -11.99
C SER A 22 9.80 7.29 -13.17
N ALA A 23 9.92 5.96 -13.24
CA ALA A 23 9.41 5.16 -14.35
C ALA A 23 8.40 4.11 -13.90
N LEU A 24 7.18 4.20 -14.45
CA LEU A 24 6.14 3.21 -14.23
C LEU A 24 6.43 1.89 -14.95
N ASN A 25 6.03 0.79 -14.33
CA ASN A 25 5.86 -0.49 -15.00
C ASN A 25 4.49 -0.51 -15.70
N VAL A 26 4.42 0.18 -16.84
CA VAL A 26 3.17 0.49 -17.54
C VAL A 26 2.35 -0.77 -17.85
N ASP A 27 2.98 -1.86 -18.25
CA ASP A 27 2.26 -3.09 -18.62
C ASP A 27 1.63 -3.77 -17.41
N VAL A 28 2.31 -3.76 -16.26
CA VAL A 28 1.74 -4.26 -15.00
C VAL A 28 0.61 -3.34 -14.52
N VAL A 29 0.78 -2.02 -14.59
CA VAL A 29 -0.29 -1.07 -14.22
C VAL A 29 -1.53 -1.24 -15.11
N LYS A 30 -1.36 -1.47 -16.42
CA LYS A 30 -2.46 -1.80 -17.35
C LYS A 30 -3.13 -3.11 -16.96
N SER A 31 -2.36 -4.15 -16.64
CA SER A 31 -2.92 -5.44 -16.19
C SER A 31 -3.75 -5.28 -14.93
N ILE A 32 -3.25 -4.54 -13.94
CA ILE A 32 -3.98 -4.26 -12.69
C ILE A 32 -5.26 -3.47 -12.95
N ALA A 33 -5.20 -2.44 -13.81
CA ALA A 33 -6.38 -1.65 -14.18
C ALA A 33 -7.45 -2.51 -14.87
N LYS A 34 -7.04 -3.44 -15.75
CA LYS A 34 -7.94 -4.41 -16.38
C LYS A 34 -8.57 -5.35 -15.36
N ASP A 35 -7.78 -5.92 -14.46
CA ASP A 35 -8.24 -6.85 -13.42
C ASP A 35 -9.27 -6.18 -12.49
N ILE A 36 -9.00 -4.96 -12.04
CA ILE A 36 -9.92 -4.16 -11.23
C ILE A 36 -11.20 -3.82 -12.01
N SER A 37 -11.07 -3.45 -13.30
CA SER A 37 -12.23 -3.17 -14.17
C SER A 37 -13.14 -4.39 -14.31
N LEU A 38 -12.57 -5.59 -14.45
CA LEU A 38 -13.34 -6.84 -14.51
C LEU A 38 -14.06 -7.10 -13.18
N TRP A 39 -13.33 -7.04 -12.05
CA TRP A 39 -13.91 -7.28 -10.73
C TRP A 39 -15.03 -6.28 -10.36
N LEU A 40 -14.87 -5.00 -10.70
CA LEU A 40 -15.91 -3.99 -10.47
C LEU A 40 -17.20 -4.26 -11.28
N LYS A 41 -17.09 -4.91 -12.44
CA LYS A 41 -18.25 -5.23 -13.31
C LYS A 41 -19.06 -6.43 -12.82
N GLU A 42 -18.47 -7.30 -12.01
CA GLU A 42 -19.17 -8.48 -11.46
C GLU A 42 -20.31 -8.10 -10.53
N SER A 43 -20.15 -7.01 -9.79
CA SER A 43 -21.17 -6.57 -8.85
C SER A 43 -21.13 -5.08 -8.59
N ARG A 44 -22.29 -4.42 -8.68
CA ARG A 44 -22.43 -2.98 -8.42
C ARG A 44 -22.17 -2.58 -6.97
N VAL A 45 -22.15 -3.54 -6.04
CA VAL A 45 -21.83 -3.28 -4.63
C VAL A 45 -20.34 -3.38 -4.33
N ASN A 46 -19.52 -3.84 -5.29
CA ASN A 46 -18.07 -3.91 -5.14
C ASN A 46 -17.48 -2.50 -5.02
N LYS A 47 -16.73 -2.27 -3.94
CA LYS A 47 -16.07 -1.01 -3.65
C LYS A 47 -14.61 -1.26 -3.31
N LEU A 48 -13.72 -0.47 -3.90
CA LEU A 48 -12.26 -0.62 -3.72
C LEU A 48 -11.63 0.71 -3.35
N ILE A 49 -10.71 0.67 -2.39
CA ILE A 49 -9.75 1.74 -2.14
C ILE A 49 -8.39 1.22 -2.63
N LEU A 50 -7.74 1.99 -3.50
CA LEU A 50 -6.40 1.66 -4.01
C LEU A 50 -5.35 2.50 -3.27
N VAL A 51 -4.28 1.86 -2.83
CA VAL A 51 -3.10 2.52 -2.26
C VAL A 51 -1.86 2.07 -3.02
N SER A 52 -1.04 2.99 -3.51
CA SER A 52 0.22 2.66 -4.18
C SER A 52 1.44 2.96 -3.32
N GLY A 53 2.50 2.17 -3.44
CA GLY A 53 3.82 2.50 -2.92
C GLY A 53 4.53 3.56 -3.77
N ALA A 54 5.51 4.24 -3.19
CA ALA A 54 6.19 5.35 -3.87
C ALA A 54 7.13 4.94 -5.01
N GLY A 55 7.78 3.77 -4.88
CA GLY A 55 8.67 3.23 -5.91
C GLY A 55 9.78 4.21 -6.30
N SER A 56 10.16 4.18 -7.58
CA SER A 56 11.21 5.08 -8.12
C SER A 56 10.78 6.55 -8.23
N PHE A 57 9.51 6.89 -7.99
CA PHE A 57 9.07 8.29 -7.96
C PHE A 57 9.34 8.97 -6.62
N GLY A 58 9.34 8.23 -5.51
CA GLY A 58 9.54 8.82 -4.18
C GLY A 58 10.89 8.51 -3.54
N HIS A 59 11.30 7.23 -3.53
CA HIS A 59 12.47 6.81 -2.74
C HIS A 59 13.78 7.53 -3.13
N PRO A 60 14.12 7.70 -4.43
CA PRO A 60 15.36 8.38 -4.80
C PRO A 60 15.42 9.84 -4.33
N LEU A 61 14.32 10.59 -4.47
CA LEU A 61 14.25 11.99 -4.03
C LEU A 61 14.25 12.10 -2.50
N ALA A 62 13.48 11.24 -1.82
CA ALA A 62 13.46 11.20 -0.36
C ALA A 62 14.85 10.90 0.23
N HIS A 63 15.61 10.00 -0.41
CA HIS A 63 17.00 9.71 -0.04
C HIS A 63 17.93 10.90 -0.35
N LYS A 64 17.91 11.42 -1.59
CA LYS A 64 18.73 12.56 -2.03
C LYS A 64 18.59 13.78 -1.12
N PHE A 65 17.39 14.04 -0.61
CA PHE A 65 17.10 15.18 0.26
C PHE A 65 17.04 14.84 1.75
N ASN A 66 17.42 13.61 2.15
CA ASN A 66 17.43 13.15 3.54
C ASN A 66 16.08 13.35 4.27
N LEU A 67 14.96 13.14 3.58
CA LEU A 67 13.63 13.43 4.12
C LEU A 67 13.20 12.45 5.24
N ASN A 68 13.82 11.28 5.31
CA ASN A 68 13.63 10.32 6.41
C ASN A 68 14.48 10.62 7.66
N SER A 69 15.32 11.64 7.61
CA SER A 69 16.18 12.04 8.73
C SER A 69 15.35 12.45 9.96
N SER A 70 15.89 12.22 11.15
CA SER A 70 15.33 12.76 12.42
C SER A 70 15.74 14.22 12.65
N LYS A 71 16.63 14.77 11.82
CA LYS A 71 17.06 16.17 11.89
C LYS A 71 15.87 17.10 11.59
N LYS A 72 15.75 18.17 12.36
CA LYS A 72 14.75 19.24 12.15
C LYS A 72 14.99 20.05 10.87
N ILE A 73 16.24 20.16 10.44
CA ILE A 73 16.60 20.83 9.19
C ILE A 73 16.35 19.87 8.03
N LYS A 74 15.18 20.02 7.40
CA LYS A 74 14.80 19.32 6.17
C LYS A 74 14.65 20.29 5.01
N SER A 75 15.02 19.83 3.83
CA SER A 75 14.94 20.57 2.58
C SER A 75 13.49 20.82 2.20
N ASN A 76 13.07 22.10 2.21
CA ASN A 76 11.74 22.49 1.71
C ASN A 76 11.58 22.13 0.24
N ILE A 77 12.62 22.42 -0.57
CA ILE A 77 12.60 22.10 -1.99
C ILE A 77 12.59 20.58 -2.22
N GLY A 78 13.28 19.82 -1.38
CA GLY A 78 13.26 18.35 -1.44
C GLY A 78 11.89 17.78 -1.15
N PHE A 79 11.21 18.31 -0.13
CA PHE A 79 9.82 17.97 0.18
C PHE A 79 8.88 18.27 -0.98
N THR A 80 8.91 19.49 -1.52
CA THR A 80 8.01 19.87 -2.62
C THR A 80 8.31 19.11 -3.92
N LEU A 81 9.59 18.91 -4.27
CA LEU A 81 9.97 18.11 -5.44
C LEU A 81 9.50 16.66 -5.30
N THR A 82 9.62 16.07 -4.12
CA THR A 82 9.18 14.70 -3.86
C THR A 82 7.66 14.57 -4.02
N THR A 83 6.87 15.44 -3.38
CA THR A 83 5.40 15.38 -3.51
C THR A 83 4.93 15.67 -4.94
N THR A 84 5.55 16.62 -5.66
CA THR A 84 5.25 16.87 -7.08
C THR A 84 5.57 15.65 -7.95
N ASN A 85 6.67 14.93 -7.67
CA ASN A 85 6.99 13.73 -8.43
C ASN A 85 6.01 12.59 -8.12
N MET A 86 5.56 12.46 -6.87
CA MET A 86 4.50 11.53 -6.50
C MET A 86 3.16 11.87 -7.17
N GLN A 87 2.80 13.15 -7.30
CA GLN A 87 1.62 13.58 -8.07
C GLN A 87 1.74 13.16 -9.54
N LYS A 88 2.90 13.31 -10.18
CA LYS A 88 3.13 12.84 -11.57
C LYS A 88 2.87 11.34 -11.70
N MET A 89 3.35 10.53 -10.75
CA MET A 89 3.05 9.10 -10.71
C MET A 89 1.53 8.85 -10.64
N SER A 90 0.84 9.57 -9.77
CA SER A 90 -0.60 9.40 -9.57
C SER A 90 -1.41 9.72 -10.82
N ILE A 91 -1.03 10.79 -11.55
CA ILE A 91 -1.66 11.19 -12.81
C ILE A 91 -1.47 10.11 -13.87
N GLN A 92 -0.24 9.62 -14.06
CA GLN A 92 0.03 8.57 -15.05
C GLN A 92 -0.74 7.27 -14.75
N ILE A 93 -0.84 6.88 -13.48
CA ILE A 93 -1.65 5.72 -13.07
C ILE A 93 -3.13 5.98 -13.37
N ALA A 94 -3.66 7.16 -13.02
CA ALA A 94 -5.05 7.51 -13.27
C ALA A 94 -5.41 7.47 -14.75
N GLU A 95 -4.56 8.02 -15.62
CA GLU A 95 -4.76 7.96 -17.08
C GLU A 95 -4.85 6.52 -17.61
N ILE A 96 -4.03 5.60 -17.09
CA ILE A 96 -4.09 4.18 -17.47
C ILE A 96 -5.42 3.56 -16.99
N PHE A 97 -5.86 3.87 -15.78
CA PHE A 97 -7.11 3.37 -15.23
C PHE A 97 -8.35 3.91 -15.96
N HIS A 98 -8.34 5.19 -16.34
CA HIS A 98 -9.42 5.81 -17.12
C HIS A 98 -9.58 5.16 -18.50
N LYS A 99 -8.48 4.75 -19.15
CA LYS A 99 -8.52 3.95 -20.39
C LYS A 99 -9.24 2.61 -20.22
N HIS A 100 -9.24 2.05 -19.01
CA HIS A 100 -9.96 0.82 -18.65
C HIS A 100 -11.35 1.09 -18.04
N LYS A 101 -11.85 2.33 -18.14
CA LYS A 101 -13.14 2.77 -17.59
C LYS A 101 -13.26 2.57 -16.08
N VAL A 102 -12.15 2.59 -15.35
CA VAL A 102 -12.14 2.59 -13.88
C VAL A 102 -12.17 4.04 -13.41
N PRO A 103 -13.17 4.47 -12.60
CA PRO A 103 -13.30 5.84 -12.11
C PRO A 103 -12.31 6.10 -10.96
N LEU A 104 -11.00 5.99 -11.26
CA LEU A 104 -9.94 6.22 -10.29
C LEU A 104 -9.95 7.69 -9.86
N PHE A 105 -10.08 7.92 -8.55
CA PHE A 105 -10.19 9.22 -7.93
C PHE A 105 -8.95 9.50 -7.05
N PRO A 106 -7.94 10.21 -7.58
CA PRO A 106 -6.72 10.51 -6.83
C PRO A 106 -6.99 11.45 -5.65
N ILE A 107 -6.51 11.07 -4.46
CA ILE A 107 -6.57 11.88 -3.24
C ILE A 107 -5.13 12.04 -2.75
N MET A 108 -4.64 13.28 -2.81
CA MET A 108 -3.25 13.58 -2.48
C MET A 108 -2.99 13.45 -0.96
N PRO A 109 -2.12 12.51 -0.53
CA PRO A 109 -1.86 12.30 0.88
C PRO A 109 -1.31 13.54 1.59
N SER A 110 -0.41 14.29 0.95
CA SER A 110 0.17 15.52 1.52
C SER A 110 -0.83 16.65 1.76
N SER A 111 -2.05 16.58 1.21
CA SER A 111 -3.14 17.52 1.49
C SER A 111 -4.14 17.04 2.54
N VAL A 112 -4.19 15.73 2.83
CA VAL A 112 -5.23 15.19 3.71
C VAL A 112 -4.69 14.57 4.99
N PHE A 113 -3.37 14.36 5.12
CA PHE A 113 -2.74 13.82 6.33
C PHE A 113 -1.80 14.83 7.00
N LEU A 114 -1.83 14.84 8.33
CA LEU A 114 -0.85 15.49 9.20
C LEU A 114 -0.22 14.44 10.10
N LEU A 115 1.10 14.47 10.23
CA LEU A 115 1.83 13.56 11.11
C LEU A 115 2.29 14.26 12.37
N LYS A 116 2.48 13.43 13.40
CA LYS A 116 3.23 13.76 14.60
C LYS A 116 4.12 12.58 14.94
N LYS A 117 5.40 12.84 15.14
CA LYS A 117 6.40 11.81 15.41
C LYS A 117 6.36 10.66 14.39
N ARG A 118 6.23 10.98 13.09
CA ARG A 118 6.18 10.03 11.97
C ARG A 118 4.98 9.07 11.96
N ARG A 119 3.92 9.37 12.73
CA ARG A 119 2.66 8.64 12.72
C ARG A 119 1.53 9.60 12.39
N ILE A 120 0.45 9.07 11.80
CA ILE A 120 -0.73 9.86 11.46
C ILE A 120 -1.34 10.42 12.74
N GLU A 121 -1.37 11.75 12.87
CA GLU A 121 -2.02 12.45 13.97
C GLU A 121 -3.46 12.80 13.60
N LYS A 122 -3.64 13.38 12.40
CA LYS A 122 -4.94 13.81 11.88
C LYS A 122 -5.04 13.50 10.39
N ALA A 123 -6.24 13.20 9.94
CA ALA A 123 -6.53 13.09 8.52
C ALA A 123 -7.95 13.52 8.16
N PHE A 124 -8.13 14.13 7.00
CA PHE A 124 -9.44 14.40 6.42
C PHE A 124 -9.84 13.28 5.46
N THR A 125 -10.44 12.21 5.98
CA THR A 125 -10.81 11.02 5.20
C THR A 125 -12.23 11.05 4.63
N LYS A 126 -13.01 12.10 4.89
CA LYS A 126 -14.41 12.20 4.45
C LYS A 126 -14.55 12.09 2.93
N ASN A 127 -13.59 12.63 2.17
CA ASN A 127 -13.60 12.51 0.70
C ASN A 127 -13.44 11.06 0.22
N ILE A 128 -12.79 10.19 1.01
CA ILE A 128 -12.66 8.76 0.69
C ILE A 128 -14.04 8.10 0.79
N SER A 129 -14.76 8.31 1.90
CA SER A 129 -16.09 7.72 2.09
C SER A 129 -17.12 8.29 1.12
N GLU A 130 -17.12 9.60 0.87
CA GLU A 130 -18.02 10.23 -0.11
C GLU A 130 -17.74 9.75 -1.53
N GLY A 131 -16.47 9.59 -1.91
CA GLY A 131 -16.09 9.02 -3.21
C GLY A 131 -16.63 7.61 -3.39
N LEU A 132 -16.44 6.74 -2.40
CA LEU A 132 -16.99 5.36 -2.41
C LEU A 132 -18.52 5.35 -2.53
N ASN A 133 -19.21 6.29 -1.91
CA ASN A 133 -20.67 6.41 -1.99
C ASN A 133 -21.15 6.88 -3.37
N ARG A 134 -20.27 7.49 -4.17
CA ARG A 134 -20.54 7.99 -5.52
C ARG A 134 -20.01 7.07 -6.62
N GLY A 135 -19.60 5.86 -6.27
CA GLY A 135 -19.06 4.88 -7.23
C GLY A 135 -17.66 5.23 -7.74
N LEU A 136 -16.95 6.15 -7.07
CA LEU A 136 -15.55 6.41 -7.36
C LEU A 136 -14.67 5.35 -6.68
N LEU A 137 -13.45 5.18 -7.21
CA LEU A 137 -12.41 4.36 -6.61
C LEU A 137 -11.35 5.29 -5.99
N PRO A 138 -11.39 5.59 -4.68
CA PRO A 138 -10.38 6.44 -4.04
C PRO A 138 -8.98 5.85 -4.19
N PHE A 139 -8.04 6.70 -4.59
CA PHE A 139 -6.66 6.32 -4.86
C PHE A 139 -5.68 7.20 -4.10
N LEU A 140 -4.87 6.58 -3.24
CA LEU A 140 -3.81 7.24 -2.47
C LEU A 140 -2.45 6.59 -2.77
N TRP A 141 -1.38 7.22 -2.32
CA TRP A 141 -0.01 6.72 -2.48
C TRP A 141 0.84 7.02 -1.25
N GLY A 142 2.03 6.41 -1.14
CA GLY A 142 3.02 6.86 -0.16
C GLY A 142 3.61 8.21 -0.56
N ASP A 143 3.70 9.16 0.36
CA ASP A 143 4.11 10.55 0.06
C ASP A 143 4.95 11.14 1.19
N THR A 144 5.54 12.30 0.96
CA THR A 144 6.07 13.16 2.02
C THR A 144 4.99 14.12 2.48
N VAL A 145 4.81 14.22 3.80
CA VAL A 145 3.73 15.02 4.41
C VAL A 145 4.28 15.88 5.55
N ILE A 146 3.50 16.86 6.00
CA ILE A 146 3.87 17.73 7.12
C ILE A 146 3.89 16.89 8.42
N ASP A 147 4.92 17.13 9.25
CA ASP A 147 5.07 16.52 10.57
C ASP A 147 5.32 17.61 11.62
N SER A 148 4.49 17.67 12.66
CA SER A 148 4.58 18.70 13.69
C SER A 148 5.90 18.70 14.46
N ASP A 149 6.56 17.53 14.58
CA ASP A 149 7.76 17.36 15.41
C ASP A 149 9.03 17.32 14.55
N TYR A 150 8.91 16.84 13.31
CA TYR A 150 10.03 16.63 12.38
C TYR A 150 10.01 17.49 11.13
N LYS A 151 9.16 18.52 11.08
CA LYS A 151 8.89 19.41 9.93
C LYS A 151 8.17 18.70 8.77
N PHE A 152 8.77 17.65 8.25
CA PHE A 152 8.18 16.75 7.24
C PHE A 152 8.53 15.31 7.59
N SER A 153 7.71 14.35 7.21
CA SER A 153 8.04 12.91 7.34
C SER A 153 7.49 12.13 6.16
N ILE A 154 8.01 10.91 5.96
CA ILE A 154 7.51 9.97 4.96
C ILE A 154 6.27 9.29 5.54
N LEU A 155 5.14 9.40 4.83
CA LEU A 155 3.94 8.63 5.07
C LEU A 155 3.88 7.48 4.07
N SER A 156 4.14 6.25 4.52
CA SER A 156 4.11 5.09 3.63
C SER A 156 2.68 4.63 3.37
N GLY A 157 2.48 3.96 2.23
CA GLY A 157 1.23 3.25 1.97
C GLY A 157 0.94 2.14 3.00
N ASP A 158 1.96 1.62 3.72
CA ASP A 158 1.74 0.65 4.81
C ASP A 158 1.13 1.30 6.05
N GLN A 159 1.28 2.62 6.23
CA GLN A 159 0.62 3.37 7.32
C GLN A 159 -0.76 3.90 6.91
N ILE A 160 -0.92 4.35 5.65
CA ILE A 160 -2.19 4.84 5.11
C ILE A 160 -3.26 3.75 5.18
N THR A 161 -2.90 2.53 4.78
CA THR A 161 -3.82 1.40 4.67
C THR A 161 -4.51 1.06 6.01
N PRO A 162 -3.78 0.74 7.11
CA PRO A 162 -4.38 0.52 8.43
C PRO A 162 -5.29 1.66 8.89
N TYR A 163 -4.84 2.91 8.72
CA TYR A 163 -5.59 4.08 9.16
C TYR A 163 -6.95 4.20 8.47
N ILE A 164 -6.98 4.01 7.14
CA ILE A 164 -8.23 4.01 6.36
C ILE A 164 -9.12 2.85 6.77
N MET A 165 -8.56 1.66 6.96
CA MET A 165 -9.32 0.47 7.32
C MET A 165 -9.99 0.60 8.68
N GLU A 166 -9.30 1.16 9.67
CA GLU A 166 -9.89 1.41 10.99
C GLU A 166 -10.96 2.50 10.93
N GLY A 167 -10.67 3.62 10.28
CA GLY A 167 -11.61 4.75 10.17
C GLY A 167 -12.91 4.39 9.45
N LEU A 168 -12.86 3.48 8.48
CA LEU A 168 -14.02 3.03 7.70
C LEU A 168 -14.54 1.65 8.11
N LYS A 169 -13.97 1.03 9.16
CA LYS A 169 -14.32 -0.32 9.66
C LYS A 169 -14.27 -1.38 8.55
N ILE A 170 -13.25 -1.33 7.71
CA ILE A 170 -12.99 -2.28 6.63
C ILE A 170 -12.16 -3.45 7.19
N ASN A 171 -12.51 -4.66 6.79
CA ASN A 171 -11.88 -5.90 7.25
C ASN A 171 -11.19 -6.73 6.16
N GLU A 172 -11.31 -6.34 4.88
CA GLU A 172 -10.68 -7.05 3.76
C GLU A 172 -9.53 -6.22 3.17
N LEU A 173 -8.33 -6.82 3.18
CA LEU A 173 -7.08 -6.21 2.77
C LEU A 173 -6.32 -7.09 1.78
N TYR A 174 -5.80 -6.47 0.74
CA TYR A 174 -5.05 -7.13 -0.31
C TYR A 174 -3.75 -6.37 -0.54
N PHE A 175 -2.62 -7.06 -0.45
CA PHE A 175 -1.30 -6.50 -0.70
C PHE A 175 -0.68 -7.17 -1.92
N GLY A 176 -0.67 -6.45 -3.03
CA GLY A 176 0.10 -6.80 -4.20
C GLY A 176 1.57 -6.43 -4.04
N THR A 177 2.44 -7.42 -4.00
CA THR A 177 3.90 -7.27 -3.92
C THR A 177 4.58 -7.92 -5.14
N ASN A 178 5.91 -7.87 -5.21
CA ASN A 178 6.71 -8.47 -6.28
C ASN A 178 7.22 -9.89 -5.96
N VAL A 179 6.62 -10.55 -4.97
CA VAL A 179 6.93 -11.92 -4.52
C VAL A 179 5.61 -12.67 -4.27
N ASN A 180 5.63 -14.01 -4.24
CA ASN A 180 4.40 -14.80 -4.18
C ASN A 180 3.66 -14.72 -2.84
N GLY A 181 4.30 -14.30 -1.76
CA GLY A 181 3.71 -14.19 -0.43
C GLY A 181 4.75 -13.84 0.62
N ILE A 182 4.51 -14.29 1.84
CA ILE A 182 5.48 -14.28 2.95
C ILE A 182 6.31 -15.55 2.88
N TYR A 183 7.61 -15.39 3.16
CA TYR A 183 8.58 -16.45 3.23
C TYR A 183 9.33 -16.35 4.55
N ASP A 184 9.91 -17.46 5.01
CA ASP A 184 10.77 -17.52 6.19
C ASP A 184 12.13 -16.80 6.00
N ASN A 185 12.49 -16.46 4.75
CA ASN A 185 13.65 -15.66 4.37
C ASN A 185 13.34 -14.85 3.09
N ASP A 186 14.22 -13.93 2.66
CA ASP A 186 14.03 -13.17 1.42
C ASP A 186 14.16 -14.11 0.19
N PRO A 187 13.06 -14.39 -0.54
CA PRO A 187 13.08 -15.34 -1.66
C PRO A 187 13.87 -14.81 -2.87
N ASN A 188 14.22 -13.51 -2.90
CA ASN A 188 15.07 -12.96 -3.96
C ASN A 188 16.57 -13.17 -3.68
N LYS A 189 16.93 -13.55 -2.44
CA LYS A 189 18.32 -13.76 -2.00
C LYS A 189 18.60 -15.21 -1.63
N ASN A 190 17.59 -15.92 -1.13
CA ASN A 190 17.69 -17.30 -0.71
C ASN A 190 16.68 -18.15 -1.49
N THR A 191 17.18 -18.99 -2.40
CA THR A 191 16.35 -19.90 -3.21
C THR A 191 15.69 -21.00 -2.40
N ASN A 192 16.18 -21.28 -1.18
CA ASN A 192 15.60 -22.25 -0.25
C ASN A 192 14.58 -21.62 0.70
N ALA A 193 14.22 -20.34 0.51
CA ALA A 193 13.20 -19.69 1.32
C ALA A 193 11.86 -20.43 1.14
N VAL A 194 11.23 -20.79 2.27
CA VAL A 194 9.99 -21.55 2.30
C VAL A 194 8.82 -20.59 2.42
N HIS A 195 7.83 -20.76 1.54
CA HIS A 195 6.60 -19.98 1.54
C HIS A 195 5.74 -20.32 2.77
N ILE A 196 5.19 -19.29 3.41
CA ILE A 196 4.30 -19.40 4.56
C ILE A 196 2.87 -19.10 4.07
N PRO A 197 2.02 -20.11 3.80
CA PRO A 197 0.70 -19.89 3.20
C PRO A 197 -0.31 -19.25 4.16
N ASP A 198 -0.21 -19.55 5.46
CA ASP A 198 -1.20 -19.11 6.44
C ASP A 198 -0.55 -18.45 7.67
N ILE A 199 -1.06 -17.27 8.03
CA ILE A 199 -0.69 -16.55 9.24
C ILE A 199 -1.97 -16.22 10.02
N ASN A 200 -1.93 -16.40 11.34
CA ASN A 200 -3.04 -16.11 12.23
C ASN A 200 -2.56 -15.64 13.60
N ASP A 201 -3.49 -15.41 14.52
CA ASP A 201 -3.19 -14.90 15.86
C ASP A 201 -2.17 -15.76 16.63
N SER A 202 -2.13 -17.08 16.40
CA SER A 202 -1.26 -18.00 17.15
C SER A 202 0.16 -18.07 16.59
N ASN A 203 0.34 -18.00 15.27
CA ASN A 203 1.65 -18.16 14.64
C ASN A 203 2.35 -16.83 14.28
N TYR A 204 1.63 -15.70 14.29
CA TYR A 204 2.15 -14.40 13.85
C TYR A 204 3.48 -14.02 14.51
N LYS A 205 3.59 -14.16 15.84
CA LYS A 205 4.82 -13.81 16.57
C LYS A 205 6.02 -14.66 16.15
N SER A 206 5.80 -15.92 15.81
CA SER A 206 6.86 -16.82 15.31
C SER A 206 7.27 -16.43 13.89
N VAL A 207 6.29 -16.20 13.01
CA VAL A 207 6.55 -15.74 11.63
C VAL A 207 7.31 -14.41 11.62
N LEU A 208 6.92 -13.46 12.47
CA LEU A 208 7.58 -12.16 12.57
C LEU A 208 9.05 -12.27 12.96
N LYS A 209 9.46 -13.28 13.73
CA LYS A 209 10.87 -13.54 14.07
C LYS A 209 11.67 -14.11 12.90
N LEU A 210 11.02 -14.88 12.03
CA LEU A 210 11.65 -15.50 10.85
C LEU A 210 11.87 -14.48 9.73
N VAL A 211 10.88 -13.61 9.49
CA VAL A 211 10.95 -12.59 8.44
C VAL A 211 12.07 -11.60 8.79
N SER A 212 13.21 -11.79 8.12
CA SER A 212 14.43 -11.01 8.33
C SER A 212 14.21 -9.51 8.01
N HIS A 213 15.02 -8.65 8.64
CA HIS A 213 15.07 -7.25 8.25
C HIS A 213 15.65 -7.17 6.83
N SER A 214 14.84 -6.75 5.86
CA SER A 214 15.31 -6.51 4.49
C SER A 214 16.41 -5.44 4.48
N GLY A 215 17.53 -5.74 3.82
CA GLY A 215 18.73 -4.87 3.79
C GLY A 215 18.56 -3.48 3.17
N ASP A 216 19.35 -2.55 3.72
CA ASP A 216 19.89 -1.22 3.35
C ASP A 216 19.13 -0.19 2.48
N LEU A 217 18.09 -0.53 1.70
CA LEU A 217 17.42 0.45 0.81
C LEU A 217 15.91 0.57 0.98
N ASP A 218 15.27 -0.31 1.76
CA ASP A 218 13.84 -0.18 2.08
C ASP A 218 13.62 0.62 3.37
N VAL A 219 13.47 1.92 3.20
CA VAL A 219 13.25 2.89 4.30
C VAL A 219 11.92 2.71 5.04
N THR A 220 11.06 1.78 4.60
CA THR A 220 9.72 1.53 5.18
C THR A 220 9.65 0.26 6.05
N GLY A 221 10.78 -0.45 6.23
CA GLY A 221 10.84 -1.69 7.03
C GLY A 221 10.47 -2.96 6.27
N GLY A 222 10.26 -2.88 4.96
CA GLY A 222 10.11 -4.02 4.06
C GLY A 222 8.98 -4.98 4.42
N MET A 223 9.26 -6.29 4.37
CA MET A 223 8.22 -7.30 4.66
C MET A 223 7.86 -7.36 6.14
N ARG A 224 8.86 -7.25 7.02
CA ARG A 224 8.66 -7.21 8.46
C ARG A 224 7.79 -6.03 8.88
N GLY A 225 8.14 -4.81 8.45
CA GLY A 225 7.38 -3.60 8.77
C GLY A 225 5.94 -3.66 8.25
N LYS A 226 5.72 -4.28 7.08
CA LYS A 226 4.37 -4.54 6.56
C LYS A 226 3.57 -5.47 7.47
N LEU A 227 4.14 -6.58 7.92
CA LEU A 227 3.49 -7.49 8.87
C LEU A 227 3.17 -6.79 10.20
N GLU A 228 4.08 -5.96 10.70
CA GLU A 228 3.86 -5.14 11.90
C GLU A 228 2.71 -4.13 11.73
N GLU A 229 2.62 -3.45 10.58
CA GLU A 229 1.50 -2.54 10.30
C GLU A 229 0.17 -3.28 10.12
N ILE A 230 0.17 -4.46 9.49
CA ILE A 230 -1.03 -5.32 9.37
C ILE A 230 -1.53 -5.75 10.75
N PHE A 231 -0.62 -6.16 11.64
CA PHE A 231 -0.98 -6.60 12.99
C PHE A 231 -1.58 -5.48 13.85
N LYS A 232 -1.09 -4.25 13.67
CA LYS A 232 -1.61 -3.06 14.37
C LYS A 232 -3.05 -2.70 14.00
N ILE A 233 -3.57 -3.14 12.84
CA ILE A 233 -4.96 -2.90 12.44
C ILE A 233 -5.87 -3.45 13.54
N LYS A 234 -6.81 -2.66 14.04
CA LYS A 234 -7.73 -3.08 15.12
C LYS A 234 -9.06 -3.65 14.63
N THR A 235 -9.44 -3.44 13.37
CA THR A 235 -10.68 -4.00 12.81
C THR A 235 -10.64 -5.53 12.81
N ARG A 236 -11.68 -6.19 13.33
CA ARG A 236 -11.76 -7.66 13.43
C ARG A 236 -13.15 -8.19 13.03
N PRO A 237 -13.25 -9.42 12.48
CA PRO A 237 -12.13 -10.24 11.98
C PRO A 237 -11.42 -9.52 10.83
N LEU A 238 -10.09 -9.62 10.72
CA LEU A 238 -9.30 -9.10 9.61
C LEU A 238 -8.95 -10.25 8.67
N SER A 239 -9.21 -10.08 7.39
CA SER A 239 -8.72 -10.94 6.32
C SER A 239 -7.76 -10.14 5.45
N CYS A 240 -6.51 -10.59 5.38
CA CYS A 240 -5.48 -9.97 4.59
C CYS A 240 -4.82 -11.00 3.66
N HIS A 241 -4.59 -10.65 2.41
CA HIS A 241 -3.87 -11.50 1.44
C HIS A 241 -2.63 -10.78 0.94
N ILE A 242 -1.48 -11.45 0.93
CA ILE A 242 -0.23 -10.94 0.34
C ILE A 242 0.13 -11.82 -0.85
N PHE A 243 0.20 -11.24 -2.04
CA PHE A 243 0.34 -12.00 -3.29
C PHE A 243 1.21 -11.27 -4.32
N ASN A 244 1.64 -11.99 -5.36
CA ASN A 244 2.44 -11.43 -6.44
C ASN A 244 1.58 -10.70 -7.46
N ALA A 245 1.60 -9.37 -7.44
CA ALA A 245 0.84 -8.53 -8.37
C ALA A 245 1.57 -8.29 -9.72
N LEU A 246 2.76 -8.86 -9.93
CA LEU A 246 3.39 -8.90 -11.25
C LEU A 246 2.76 -9.98 -12.16
N ALA A 247 2.15 -11.01 -11.58
CA ALA A 247 1.49 -12.06 -12.33
C ALA A 247 0.17 -11.55 -12.92
N LYS A 248 -0.03 -11.71 -14.23
CA LYS A 248 -1.27 -11.29 -14.92
C LYS A 248 -2.50 -11.99 -14.31
N GLY A 249 -3.58 -11.26 -14.10
CA GLY A 249 -4.83 -11.78 -13.52
C GLY A 249 -4.79 -11.95 -12.00
N SER A 250 -3.63 -11.83 -11.35
CA SER A 250 -3.50 -12.07 -9.91
C SER A 250 -4.35 -11.12 -9.07
N VAL A 251 -4.51 -9.86 -9.47
CA VAL A 251 -5.33 -8.90 -8.72
C VAL A 251 -6.79 -9.29 -8.78
N TYR A 252 -7.27 -9.73 -9.95
CA TYR A 252 -8.64 -10.20 -10.10
C TYR A 252 -8.88 -11.43 -9.20
N LYS A 253 -7.99 -12.44 -9.28
CA LYS A 253 -8.04 -13.65 -8.43
C LYS A 253 -8.06 -13.34 -6.94
N ALA A 254 -7.20 -12.42 -6.48
CA ALA A 254 -7.20 -11.99 -5.08
C ALA A 254 -8.55 -11.39 -4.70
N LEU A 255 -9.06 -10.43 -5.49
CA LEU A 255 -10.28 -9.71 -5.17
C LEU A 255 -11.55 -10.59 -5.26
N THR A 256 -11.54 -11.67 -6.05
CA THR A 256 -12.60 -12.69 -6.09
C THR A 256 -12.51 -13.72 -4.96
N GLY A 257 -11.41 -13.72 -4.19
CA GLY A 257 -11.22 -14.60 -3.03
C GLY A 257 -10.58 -15.96 -3.38
N GLU A 258 -9.95 -16.10 -4.54
CA GLU A 258 -9.14 -17.27 -4.85
C GLU A 258 -7.92 -17.36 -3.90
N ASP A 259 -7.49 -18.59 -3.64
CA ASP A 259 -6.36 -18.85 -2.76
C ASP A 259 -5.04 -18.56 -3.47
N ILE A 260 -4.52 -17.34 -3.27
CA ILE A 260 -3.24 -16.90 -3.82
C ILE A 260 -2.34 -16.29 -2.74
N GLY A 261 -1.08 -16.70 -2.75
CA GLY A 261 -0.03 -16.20 -1.88
C GLY A 261 -0.22 -16.57 -0.41
N THR A 262 0.02 -15.60 0.49
CA THR A 262 -0.16 -15.79 1.93
C THR A 262 -1.46 -15.19 2.40
N LYS A 263 -2.26 -16.00 3.08
CA LYS A 263 -3.47 -15.59 3.78
C LYS A 263 -3.16 -15.26 5.24
N ILE A 264 -3.66 -14.14 5.70
CA ILE A 264 -3.53 -13.67 7.08
C ILE A 264 -4.93 -13.47 7.65
N ILE A 265 -5.27 -14.20 8.70
CA ILE A 265 -6.56 -14.08 9.39
C ILE A 265 -6.30 -13.76 10.85
N PHE A 266 -6.71 -12.56 11.28
CA PHE A 266 -6.72 -12.21 12.70
C PHE A 266 -8.16 -12.10 13.18
N LEU A 267 -8.53 -12.93 14.14
CA LEU A 267 -9.86 -12.95 14.76
C LEU A 267 -9.90 -12.06 16.00
N HIS A 268 -8.77 -11.85 16.66
CA HIS A 268 -8.67 -11.14 17.93
C HIS A 268 -7.77 -9.91 17.82
N GLY A 269 -8.08 -8.86 18.58
CA GLY A 269 -7.13 -7.76 18.79
C GLY A 269 -5.94 -8.23 19.63
N GLU A 270 -4.88 -7.42 19.70
CA GLU A 270 -3.84 -7.63 20.72
C GLU A 270 -4.51 -7.75 22.09
N LYS A 271 -4.21 -8.84 22.82
CA LYS A 271 -4.50 -8.95 24.25
C LYS A 271 -3.47 -8.16 25.04
#